data_AF-A0A8C8ARV1-F1
#
_entry.id   AF-A0A8C8ARV1-F1
#
_cell.length_a   1.000
_cell.length_b   1.000
_cell.length_c   1.000
_cell.angle_alpha   90.00
_cell.angle_beta   90.00
_cell.angle_gamma   90.00
#
_symmetry.space_group_name_H-M   'P 1'
#
loop_
_entity.id
_entity.type
_entity.pdbx_description
1 polymer ?
#
loop_
_entity_poly.entity_id
_entity_poly.type
_entity_poly.pdbx_seq_one_letter_code
_entity_poly.pdbx_strand_id
1 'polypeptide(L)'
;SFCCRYVVHSYNFFLFPSTLGVTDVEFTLSASSIQFLSHYGFDYNKFLKDGIPYMNEVQEKILSEHLLAGSWKVIFTAFFFVFKLFFFVSGYQMFKVQLVLREALQNVWTQPLEDKKVMVKKVSPHHRQLLENSPYDNCQKELILLSARGFTNLFQTLVKAKKPLVGHNMLMDLMHLHDKFYRPLPESYDEFKRNIHNLFPVLIDTKTVTKSIWKVRCKGLWVFFGLLVFFFCDAVEADPSFSQYLTVLAEYLNKVNFIRGGVSSINFSGEDAPCQHPPLLVVHVKGWPELNERQIYQEFKALCRFDVRRLSKNQFILLASKFKDVRLVLRDYKHHPHLRISIYRHWRHSPHVNCLLQ
;
A
#
# COMPACT_ATOMS: atom_id res chain seq x y z
N SER A 1 -37.21 -13.51 -15.27
CA SER A 1 -35.92 -13.67 -14.56
C SER A 1 -34.82 -13.03 -15.40
N PHE A 2 -34.45 -11.78 -15.13
CA PHE A 2 -33.29 -11.17 -15.78
C PHE A 2 -32.05 -11.73 -15.08
N CYS A 3 -31.44 -12.76 -15.68
CA CYS A 3 -30.12 -13.23 -15.27
C CYS A 3 -29.11 -12.16 -15.67
N CYS A 4 -28.89 -11.17 -14.79
CA CYS A 4 -27.84 -10.17 -14.97
C CYS A 4 -26.49 -10.88 -14.89
N ARG A 5 -25.93 -11.25 -16.02
CA ARG A 5 -24.58 -11.83 -16.11
C ARG A 5 -23.55 -10.71 -15.97
N TYR A 6 -22.60 -10.89 -15.06
CA TYR A 6 -21.44 -9.99 -14.96
C TYR A 6 -20.44 -10.32 -16.06
N VAL A 7 -19.95 -9.29 -16.75
CA VAL A 7 -18.80 -9.39 -17.65
C VAL A 7 -17.56 -8.90 -16.91
N VAL A 8 -16.53 -9.74 -16.85
CA VAL A 8 -15.30 -9.46 -16.11
C VAL A 8 -14.14 -9.31 -17.07
N HIS A 9 -13.38 -8.24 -16.91
CA HIS A 9 -12.11 -8.01 -17.61
C HIS A 9 -10.98 -7.91 -16.59
N SER A 10 -10.01 -8.80 -16.71
CA SER A 10 -8.88 -8.91 -15.79
C SER A 10 -7.59 -8.47 -16.48
N TYR A 11 -6.79 -7.67 -15.78
CA TYR A 11 -5.54 -7.13 -16.29
C TYR A 11 -4.43 -7.30 -15.25
N ASN A 12 -3.23 -7.62 -15.71
CA ASN A 12 -2.03 -7.68 -14.88
C ASN A 12 -1.01 -6.66 -15.41
N PHE A 13 -0.61 -5.73 -14.56
CA PHE A 13 0.36 -4.69 -14.90
C PHE A 13 1.64 -4.90 -14.11
N PHE A 14 2.75 -5.11 -14.82
CA PHE A 14 4.08 -5.14 -14.22
C PHE A 14 4.60 -3.71 -14.21
N LEU A 15 4.89 -3.19 -13.02
CA LEU A 15 5.24 -1.79 -12.81
C LEU A 15 6.68 -1.69 -12.32
N PHE A 16 7.42 -0.69 -12.78
CA PHE A 16 8.75 -0.39 -12.27
C PHE A 16 8.92 1.12 -12.10
N PRO A 17 9.55 1.61 -11.03
CA PRO A 17 9.72 3.05 -10.83
C PRO A 17 10.34 3.73 -12.04
N SER A 18 9.85 4.92 -12.40
CA SER A 18 10.46 5.72 -13.45
C SER A 18 11.91 6.06 -13.08
N THR A 19 12.83 5.75 -13.99
CA THR A 19 14.25 6.16 -13.93
C THR A 19 14.55 7.40 -14.78
N LEU A 20 13.51 8.13 -15.19
CA LEU A 20 13.63 9.40 -15.91
C LEU A 20 13.42 10.53 -14.88
N GLY A 21 14.51 11.20 -14.53
CA GLY A 21 14.54 12.21 -13.47
C GLY A 21 15.88 12.22 -12.73
N VAL A 22 16.03 13.11 -11.75
CA VAL A 22 17.28 13.27 -10.97
C VAL A 22 17.31 12.35 -9.74
N THR A 23 16.15 11.93 -9.23
CA THR A 23 16.05 11.04 -8.08
C THR A 23 16.08 9.58 -8.49
N ASP A 24 17.14 8.88 -8.08
CA ASP A 24 17.17 7.43 -8.09
C ASP A 24 16.19 6.89 -7.05
N VAL A 25 15.41 5.87 -7.41
CA VAL A 25 14.37 5.31 -6.53
C VAL A 25 14.88 4.02 -5.93
N GLU A 26 15.23 4.09 -4.66
CA GLU A 26 15.57 2.91 -3.87
C GLU A 26 14.30 2.24 -3.35
N PHE A 27 14.25 0.91 -3.45
CA PHE A 27 13.19 0.10 -2.84
C PHE A 27 13.78 -1.16 -2.23
N THR A 28 13.12 -1.66 -1.20
CA THR A 28 13.55 -2.84 -0.46
C THR A 28 12.76 -4.06 -0.87
N LEU A 29 13.42 -5.22 -0.87
CA LEU A 29 12.79 -6.50 -1.12
C LEU A 29 12.99 -7.43 0.07
N SER A 30 11.91 -8.09 0.49
CA SER A 30 11.98 -9.13 1.52
C SER A 30 12.25 -10.48 0.89
N ALA A 31 13.27 -11.20 1.37
CA ALA A 31 13.67 -12.50 0.85
C ALA A 31 12.52 -13.53 0.87
N SER A 32 11.72 -13.56 1.94
CA SER A 32 10.57 -14.46 2.05
C SER A 32 9.47 -14.13 1.04
N SER A 33 9.28 -12.85 0.72
CA SER A 33 8.29 -12.40 -0.27
C SER A 33 8.73 -12.75 -1.69
N ILE A 34 10.02 -12.56 -2.01
CA ILE A 34 10.60 -13.02 -3.29
C ILE A 34 10.43 -14.53 -3.43
N GLN A 35 10.82 -15.31 -2.41
CA GLN A 35 10.71 -16.76 -2.46
C GLN A 35 9.26 -17.22 -2.69
N PHE A 36 8.30 -16.60 -2.00
CA PHE A 36 6.88 -16.86 -2.20
C PHE A 36 6.47 -16.56 -3.65
N LEU A 37 6.75 -15.36 -4.15
CA LEU A 37 6.37 -14.97 -5.51
C LEU A 37 7.02 -15.86 -6.58
N SER A 38 8.29 -16.24 -6.40
CA SER A 38 8.98 -17.17 -7.29
C SER A 38 8.31 -18.55 -7.30
N HIS A 39 7.87 -19.04 -6.14
CA HIS A 39 7.16 -20.32 -6.04
C HIS A 39 5.84 -20.32 -6.81
N TYR A 40 5.13 -19.18 -6.84
CA TYR A 40 3.89 -19.01 -7.59
C TYR A 40 4.10 -18.50 -9.03
N GLY A 41 5.32 -18.57 -9.57
CA GLY A 41 5.60 -18.29 -10.97
C GLY A 41 5.60 -16.81 -11.35
N PHE A 42 5.90 -15.90 -10.41
CA PHE A 42 6.04 -14.48 -10.73
C PHE A 42 7.18 -14.22 -11.72
N ASP A 43 6.90 -13.48 -12.78
CA ASP A 43 7.88 -13.17 -13.83
C ASP A 43 8.66 -11.87 -13.51
N TYR A 44 9.84 -12.04 -12.91
CA TYR A 44 10.73 -10.93 -12.61
C TYR A 44 11.31 -10.23 -13.85
N ASN A 45 11.35 -10.89 -15.02
CA ASN A 45 11.82 -10.24 -16.24
C ASN A 45 10.79 -9.20 -16.69
N LYS A 46 9.50 -9.51 -16.64
CA LYS A 46 8.44 -8.54 -16.93
C LYS A 46 8.43 -7.36 -15.96
N PHE A 47 8.76 -7.60 -14.70
CA PHE A 47 8.90 -6.55 -13.69
C PHE A 47 10.14 -5.67 -13.93
N LEU A 48 11.33 -6.25 -14.05
CA LEU A 48 12.60 -5.51 -14.08
C LEU A 48 12.96 -4.95 -15.46
N LYS A 49 12.63 -5.66 -16.54
CA LYS A 49 13.02 -5.29 -17.91
C LYS A 49 11.92 -4.53 -18.63
N ASP A 50 10.68 -5.02 -18.51
CA ASP A 50 9.52 -4.52 -19.27
C ASP A 50 8.52 -3.74 -18.40
N GLY A 51 8.88 -3.45 -17.15
CA GLY A 51 8.00 -2.78 -16.21
C GLY A 51 7.54 -1.42 -16.71
N ILE A 52 6.23 -1.18 -16.63
CA ILE A 52 5.61 0.09 -17.00
C ILE A 52 6.06 1.15 -16.00
N PRO A 53 6.59 2.30 -16.47
CA PRO A 53 7.03 3.36 -15.59
C PRO A 53 5.83 3.97 -14.84
N TYR A 54 6.12 4.55 -13.69
CA TYR A 54 5.17 5.36 -12.94
C TYR A 54 5.89 6.45 -12.15
N MET A 55 5.14 7.47 -11.76
CA MET A 55 5.61 8.53 -10.89
C MET A 55 4.43 9.19 -10.17
N ASN A 56 4.71 9.81 -9.02
CA ASN A 56 3.73 10.61 -8.31
C ASN A 56 3.75 12.08 -8.76
N GLU A 57 2.83 12.89 -8.25
CA GLU A 57 2.71 14.31 -8.64
C GLU A 57 3.95 15.13 -8.30
N VAL A 58 4.67 14.79 -7.23
CA VAL A 58 5.90 15.50 -6.84
C VAL A 58 7.01 15.23 -7.85
N GLN A 59 7.21 13.95 -8.21
CA GLN A 59 8.18 13.54 -9.21
C GLN A 59 7.85 14.11 -10.59
N GLU A 60 6.58 14.14 -10.96
CA GLU A 60 6.13 14.73 -12.20
C GLU A 60 6.39 16.23 -12.27
N LYS A 61 6.17 16.96 -11.16
CA LYS A 61 6.46 18.39 -11.09
C LYS A 61 7.95 18.68 -11.25
N ILE A 62 8.81 17.92 -10.56
CA ILE A 62 10.27 18.02 -10.70
C ILE A 62 10.70 17.75 -12.15
N LEU A 63 10.17 16.67 -12.75
CA LEU A 63 10.41 16.34 -14.15
C LEU A 63 9.93 17.49 -15.07
N SER A 64 8.74 18.04 -14.83
CA SER A 64 8.19 19.14 -15.66
C SER A 64 8.99 20.44 -15.55
N GLU A 65 9.49 20.78 -14.36
CA GLU A 65 10.34 21.97 -14.16
C GLU A 65 11.68 21.82 -14.88
N HIS A 66 12.27 20.62 -14.84
CA HIS A 66 13.45 20.32 -15.63
C HIS A 66 13.10 20.34 -17.14
N LEU A 67 11.87 19.89 -17.54
CA LEU A 67 11.12 20.15 -18.82
C LEU A 67 11.56 21.47 -19.42
N LEU A 68 11.34 22.46 -18.58
CA LEU A 68 11.35 23.86 -18.94
C LEU A 68 12.76 24.45 -18.83
N ALA A 69 13.54 24.06 -17.81
CA ALA A 69 14.88 24.57 -17.57
C ALA A 69 15.94 24.05 -18.57
N GLY A 70 15.69 22.93 -19.26
CA GLY A 70 16.65 22.32 -20.19
C GLY A 70 17.89 21.71 -19.51
N SER A 71 17.91 21.65 -18.18
CA SER A 71 19.00 21.08 -17.37
C SER A 71 18.72 19.61 -17.05
N TRP A 72 19.15 18.70 -17.91
CA TRP A 72 18.83 17.28 -17.83
C TRP A 72 20.04 16.41 -17.67
N LYS A 73 20.45 16.15 -16.42
CA LYS A 73 21.48 15.14 -16.20
C LYS A 73 20.83 13.76 -16.27
N VAL A 74 21.05 13.05 -17.37
CA VAL A 74 20.86 11.59 -17.39
C VAL A 74 21.97 10.99 -16.52
N ILE A 75 21.64 10.69 -15.27
CA ILE A 75 22.56 10.01 -14.36
C ILE A 75 22.68 8.56 -14.85
N PHE A 76 23.72 8.29 -15.63
CA PHE A 76 24.25 6.95 -15.79
C PHE A 76 25.76 7.00 -15.57
N THR A 77 26.26 6.08 -14.76
CA THR A 77 27.66 5.69 -14.81
C THR A 77 27.94 5.19 -16.23
N ALA A 78 28.92 5.81 -16.91
CA ALA A 78 29.23 5.60 -18.33
C ALA A 78 29.43 4.12 -18.74
N PHE A 79 29.64 3.23 -17.77
CA PHE A 79 29.84 1.80 -17.97
C PHE A 79 28.59 1.02 -18.46
N PHE A 80 27.36 1.50 -18.18
CA PHE A 80 26.14 0.79 -18.59
C PHE A 80 25.64 1.15 -20.01
N PHE A 81 26.18 2.20 -20.63
CA PHE A 81 25.72 2.69 -21.94
C PHE A 81 26.16 1.81 -23.11
N VAL A 82 27.38 1.27 -23.04
CA VAL A 82 27.95 0.45 -24.14
C VAL A 82 27.25 -0.90 -24.29
N PHE A 83 26.77 -1.50 -23.20
CA PHE A 83 26.13 -2.82 -23.23
C PHE A 83 24.64 -2.81 -23.60
N LYS A 84 23.97 -1.64 -23.53
CA LYS A 84 22.51 -1.54 -23.78
C LYS A 84 22.15 -1.04 -25.18
N LEU A 85 23.14 -0.64 -25.99
CA LEU A 85 22.92 -0.17 -27.37
C LEU A 85 22.39 -1.26 -28.32
N PHE A 86 22.37 -2.52 -27.90
CA PHE A 86 21.93 -3.68 -28.71
C PHE A 86 20.54 -4.24 -28.35
N PHE A 87 19.81 -3.68 -27.37
CA PHE A 87 18.57 -4.30 -26.91
C PHE A 87 17.32 -3.45 -27.19
N PHE A 88 16.35 -4.10 -27.86
CA PHE A 88 14.94 -3.74 -28.05
C PHE A 88 14.45 -2.57 -27.18
N VAL A 89 14.23 -1.41 -27.81
CA VAL A 89 13.77 -0.19 -27.15
C VAL A 89 12.23 -0.19 -27.12
N SER A 90 11.61 -0.61 -26.02
CA SER A 90 10.17 -0.37 -25.81
C SER A 90 9.91 1.13 -25.60
N GLY A 91 8.73 1.62 -25.99
CA GLY A 91 8.42 3.05 -26.25
C GLY A 91 8.99 4.09 -25.25
N TYR A 92 9.01 3.81 -23.94
CA TYR A 92 9.57 4.73 -22.95
C TYR A 92 11.11 4.88 -23.03
N GLN A 93 11.84 3.82 -23.35
CA GLN A 93 13.30 3.88 -23.54
C GLN A 93 13.66 4.69 -24.82
N MET A 94 12.72 4.81 -25.77
CA MET A 94 12.90 5.52 -27.04
C MET A 94 13.11 7.02 -26.81
N PHE A 95 12.21 7.63 -26.03
CA PHE A 95 12.32 9.05 -25.70
C PHE A 95 13.61 9.36 -24.94
N LYS A 96 14.01 8.47 -24.01
CA LYS A 96 15.26 8.64 -23.25
C LYS A 96 16.49 8.65 -24.17
N VAL A 97 16.57 7.72 -25.13
CA VAL A 97 17.67 7.68 -26.12
C VAL A 97 17.65 8.92 -27.01
N GLN A 98 16.48 9.32 -27.51
CA GLN A 98 16.33 10.49 -28.37
C GLN A 98 16.75 11.79 -27.67
N LEU A 99 16.37 11.96 -26.40
CA LEU A 99 16.76 13.10 -25.57
C LEU A 99 18.27 13.17 -25.38
N VAL A 100 18.89 12.07 -24.92
CA VAL A 100 20.35 11.99 -24.70
C VAL A 100 21.13 12.32 -25.97
N LEU A 101 20.72 11.77 -27.11
CA LEU A 101 21.38 12.03 -28.39
C LEU A 101 21.25 13.49 -28.83
N ARG A 102 20.07 14.10 -28.66
CA ARG A 102 19.84 15.51 -29.04
C ARG A 102 20.58 16.49 -28.12
N GLU A 103 20.79 16.12 -26.85
CA GLU A 103 21.57 16.92 -25.90
C GLU A 103 23.07 16.79 -26.16
N ALA A 104 23.57 15.56 -26.32
CA ALA A 104 25.00 15.32 -26.52
C ALA A 104 25.52 15.81 -27.87
N LEU A 105 24.67 15.83 -28.91
CA LEU A 105 25.04 16.18 -30.27
C LEU A 105 24.15 17.31 -30.80
N GLN A 106 24.71 18.51 -30.93
CA GLN A 106 23.96 19.69 -31.36
C GLN A 106 23.53 19.64 -32.84
N ASN A 107 24.27 18.90 -33.66
CA ASN A 107 24.10 18.82 -35.13
C ASN A 107 23.36 17.55 -35.60
N VAL A 108 22.59 16.90 -34.72
CA VAL A 108 21.80 15.72 -35.09
C VAL A 108 20.33 15.87 -34.73
N TRP A 109 19.50 15.19 -35.51
CA TRP A 109 18.07 15.02 -35.28
C TRP A 109 17.75 13.54 -35.12
N THR A 110 16.81 13.22 -34.25
CA THR A 110 16.39 11.84 -34.00
C THR A 110 14.93 11.62 -34.37
N GLN A 111 14.65 10.50 -35.04
CA GLN A 111 13.31 10.10 -35.46
C GLN A 111 13.08 8.61 -35.12
N PRO A 112 11.95 8.25 -34.47
CA PRO A 112 11.64 6.85 -34.19
C PRO A 112 11.26 6.12 -35.49
N LEU A 113 11.70 4.87 -35.62
CA LEU A 113 11.26 3.92 -36.65
C LEU A 113 10.39 2.83 -36.01
N GLU A 114 9.53 2.21 -36.81
CA GLU A 114 8.56 1.18 -36.38
C GLU A 114 9.23 -0.03 -35.70
N ASP A 115 10.47 -0.35 -36.06
CA ASP A 115 11.29 -1.46 -35.52
C ASP A 115 11.93 -1.22 -34.15
N LYS A 116 11.44 -0.28 -33.33
CA LYS A 116 12.11 0.11 -32.07
C LYS A 116 13.56 0.60 -32.30
N LYS A 117 13.82 1.23 -33.45
CA LYS A 117 15.10 1.83 -33.82
C LYS A 117 14.97 3.36 -33.81
N VAL A 118 16.07 4.06 -33.53
CA VAL A 118 16.18 5.52 -33.69
C VAL A 118 17.02 5.80 -34.91
N MET A 119 16.48 6.54 -35.89
CA MET A 119 17.28 7.11 -36.96
C MET A 119 17.87 8.43 -36.51
N VAL A 120 19.19 8.57 -36.69
CA VAL A 120 19.93 9.79 -36.39
C VAL A 120 20.32 10.44 -37.72
N LYS A 121 19.85 11.65 -37.97
CA LYS A 121 20.18 12.44 -39.16
C LYS A 121 21.07 13.61 -38.78
N LYS A 122 22.11 13.87 -39.55
CA LYS A 122 22.87 15.12 -39.41
C LYS A 122 22.01 16.28 -39.92
N VAL A 123 21.87 17.33 -39.12
CA VAL A 123 21.07 18.52 -39.46
C VAL A 123 21.84 19.80 -39.10
N SER A 124 21.58 20.87 -39.84
CA SER A 124 22.12 22.19 -39.49
C SER A 124 21.40 22.76 -38.25
N PRO A 125 22.03 23.66 -37.49
CA PRO A 125 21.39 24.28 -36.32
C PRO A 125 20.08 25.00 -36.65
N HIS A 126 20.02 25.69 -37.79
CA HIS A 126 18.80 26.36 -38.26
C HIS A 126 17.68 25.36 -38.57
N HIS A 127 17.99 24.25 -39.25
CA HIS A 127 17.00 23.22 -39.55
C HIS A 127 16.52 22.51 -38.28
N ARG A 128 17.41 22.30 -37.31
CA ARG A 128 17.04 21.75 -36.00
C ARG A 128 16.01 22.62 -35.28
N GLN A 129 16.19 23.94 -35.23
CA GLN A 129 15.23 24.85 -34.60
C GLN A 129 13.84 24.77 -35.27
N LEU A 130 13.79 24.65 -36.60
CA LEU A 130 12.53 24.46 -37.31
C LEU A 130 11.83 23.15 -36.94
N LEU A 131 12.61 22.08 -36.76
CA LEU A 131 12.08 20.76 -36.38
C LEU A 131 11.63 20.70 -34.92
N GLU A 132 12.33 21.35 -33.98
CA GLU A 132 11.94 21.43 -32.56
C GLU A 132 10.64 22.22 -32.37
N ASN A 133 10.40 23.23 -33.20
CA ASN A 133 9.17 24.01 -33.18
C ASN A 133 8.02 23.37 -33.98
N SER A 134 8.25 22.21 -34.59
CA SER A 134 7.25 21.51 -35.40
C SER A 134 6.28 20.70 -34.51
N PRO A 135 4.97 20.71 -34.80
CA PRO A 135 4.00 19.87 -34.09
C PRO A 135 4.20 18.36 -34.35
N TYR A 136 5.03 17.98 -35.32
CA TYR A 136 5.35 16.58 -35.65
C TYR A 136 6.58 16.03 -34.90
N ASP A 137 7.18 16.81 -33.98
CA ASP A 137 8.28 16.30 -33.16
C ASP A 137 7.77 15.28 -32.13
N ASN A 138 8.15 14.02 -32.33
CA ASN A 138 7.83 12.96 -31.39
C ASN A 138 8.48 13.17 -30.00
N CYS A 139 9.53 13.98 -29.90
CA CYS A 139 10.19 14.28 -28.62
C CYS A 139 9.61 15.53 -27.91
N GLN A 140 8.36 15.90 -28.20
CA GLN A 140 7.66 16.96 -27.47
C GLN A 140 7.61 16.68 -25.97
N LYS A 141 7.71 17.75 -25.18
CA LYS A 141 7.74 17.69 -23.71
C LYS A 141 6.49 16.98 -23.17
N GLU A 142 5.34 17.21 -23.78
CA GLU A 142 4.06 16.60 -23.42
C GLU A 142 4.06 15.09 -23.62
N LEU A 143 4.63 14.59 -24.73
CA LEU A 143 4.73 13.16 -25.03
C LEU A 143 5.72 12.46 -24.09
N ILE A 144 6.82 13.12 -23.74
CA ILE A 144 7.79 12.63 -22.76
C ILE A 144 7.14 12.50 -21.38
N LEU A 145 6.43 13.54 -20.91
CA LEU A 145 5.70 13.50 -19.65
C LEU A 145 4.64 12.40 -19.65
N LEU A 146 3.85 12.30 -20.72
CA LEU A 146 2.82 11.26 -20.85
C LEU A 146 3.43 9.85 -20.78
N SER A 147 4.53 9.62 -21.49
CA SER A 147 5.23 8.33 -21.47
C SER A 147 5.86 8.03 -20.12
N ALA A 148 6.41 9.03 -19.44
CA ALA A 148 7.09 8.86 -18.15
C ALA A 148 6.09 8.65 -17.00
N ARG A 149 4.90 9.28 -17.06
CA ARG A 149 3.77 8.97 -16.17
C ARG A 149 3.37 7.49 -16.25
N GLY A 150 3.41 6.90 -17.44
CA GLY A 150 3.11 5.49 -17.69
C GLY A 150 1.81 5.03 -17.03
N PHE A 151 1.91 4.12 -16.05
CA PHE A 151 0.74 3.56 -15.34
C PHE A 151 -0.06 4.62 -14.56
N THR A 152 0.58 5.71 -14.15
CA THR A 152 -0.07 6.83 -13.46
C THR A 152 -1.22 7.42 -14.29
N ASN A 153 -1.14 7.36 -15.63
CA ASN A 153 -2.24 7.78 -16.50
C ASN A 153 -3.51 6.94 -16.30
N LEU A 154 -3.36 5.62 -16.12
CA LEU A 154 -4.48 4.73 -15.80
C LEU A 154 -5.00 5.02 -14.39
N PHE A 155 -4.11 5.19 -13.42
CA PHE A 155 -4.49 5.57 -12.05
C PHE A 155 -5.33 6.86 -12.02
N GLN A 156 -4.89 7.91 -12.72
CA GLN A 156 -5.65 9.16 -12.85
C GLN A 156 -7.02 8.93 -13.50
N THR A 157 -7.12 8.04 -14.48
CA THR A 157 -8.39 7.66 -15.10
C THR A 157 -9.32 6.94 -14.12
N LEU A 158 -8.78 6.03 -13.29
CA LEU A 158 -9.54 5.36 -12.21
C LEU A 158 -10.05 6.37 -11.17
N VAL A 159 -9.20 7.29 -10.75
CA VAL A 159 -9.55 8.36 -9.80
C VAL A 159 -10.63 9.26 -10.38
N LYS A 160 -10.54 9.64 -11.66
CA LYS A 160 -11.57 10.46 -12.34
C LYS A 160 -12.90 9.73 -12.49
N ALA A 161 -12.88 8.40 -12.68
CA ALA A 161 -14.10 7.61 -12.83
C ALA A 161 -14.93 7.51 -11.55
N LYS A 162 -14.33 7.71 -10.36
CA LYS A 162 -14.99 7.69 -9.03
C LYS A 162 -15.87 6.46 -8.80
N LYS A 163 -15.53 5.34 -9.44
CA LYS A 163 -16.23 4.06 -9.28
C LYS A 163 -15.86 3.42 -7.94
N PRO A 164 -16.73 2.55 -7.38
CA PRO A 164 -16.40 1.79 -6.18
C PRO A 164 -15.12 0.98 -6.36
N LEU A 165 -14.19 1.12 -5.41
CA LEU A 165 -12.95 0.34 -5.37
C LEU A 165 -13.10 -0.75 -4.31
N VAL A 166 -13.04 -2.00 -4.76
CA VAL A 166 -13.22 -3.19 -3.90
C VAL A 166 -11.87 -3.87 -3.72
N GLY A 167 -11.50 -4.19 -2.48
CA GLY A 167 -10.26 -4.88 -2.14
C GLY A 167 -10.44 -5.87 -0.99
N HIS A 168 -9.38 -6.60 -0.65
CA HIS A 168 -9.36 -7.52 0.49
C HIS A 168 -8.18 -7.18 1.39
N ASN A 169 -8.45 -6.68 2.60
CA ASN A 169 -7.40 -6.20 3.50
C ASN A 169 -6.52 -5.11 2.87
N MET A 170 -7.17 -4.13 2.26
CA MET A 170 -6.57 -3.27 1.24
C MET A 170 -5.79 -2.05 1.79
N LEU A 171 -5.53 -1.99 3.10
CA LEU A 171 -4.85 -0.83 3.69
C LEU A 171 -3.46 -0.61 3.09
N MET A 172 -2.66 -1.67 2.99
CA MET A 172 -1.32 -1.59 2.37
C MET A 172 -1.41 -1.23 0.89
N ASP A 173 -2.41 -1.76 0.18
CA ASP A 173 -2.65 -1.42 -1.23
C ASP A 173 -2.96 0.08 -1.38
N LEU A 174 -3.81 0.63 -0.51
CA LEU A 174 -4.14 2.07 -0.51
C LEU A 174 -2.92 2.94 -0.18
N MET A 175 -2.09 2.52 0.78
CA MET A 175 -0.84 3.23 1.09
C MET A 175 0.12 3.24 -0.10
N HIS A 176 0.29 2.10 -0.79
CA HIS A 176 1.11 2.04 -1.99
C HIS A 176 0.51 2.81 -3.17
N LEU A 177 -0.81 2.75 -3.38
CA LEU A 177 -1.49 3.53 -4.42
C LEU A 177 -1.28 5.03 -4.21
N HIS A 178 -1.39 5.49 -2.95
CA HIS A 178 -1.15 6.88 -2.58
C HIS A 178 0.32 7.27 -2.82
N ASP A 179 1.26 6.57 -2.21
CA ASP A 179 2.70 6.87 -2.26
C ASP A 179 3.27 6.85 -3.70
N LYS A 180 2.87 5.85 -4.48
CA LYS A 180 3.48 5.58 -5.80
C LYS A 180 2.85 6.38 -6.95
N PHE A 181 1.54 6.68 -6.89
CA PHE A 181 0.84 7.31 -8.02
C PHE A 181 0.21 8.67 -7.71
N TYR A 182 0.07 9.04 -6.43
CA TYR A 182 -0.50 10.33 -6.06
C TYR A 182 0.57 11.23 -5.44
N ARG A 183 0.94 11.02 -4.18
CA ARG A 183 1.91 11.86 -3.44
C ARG A 183 2.57 11.00 -2.35
N PRO A 184 3.75 11.40 -1.82
CA PRO A 184 4.29 10.76 -0.64
C PRO A 184 3.27 10.70 0.49
N LEU A 185 3.30 9.62 1.28
CA LEU A 185 2.41 9.48 2.44
C LEU A 185 2.55 10.69 3.37
N PRO A 186 1.44 11.33 3.79
CA PRO A 186 1.51 12.48 4.68
C PRO A 186 1.87 12.06 6.10
N GLU A 187 2.44 12.98 6.88
CA GLU A 187 2.73 12.76 8.30
C GLU A 187 1.44 12.68 9.14
N SER A 188 0.38 13.39 8.70
CA SER A 188 -0.92 13.38 9.37
C SER A 188 -1.80 12.24 8.91
N TYR A 189 -2.26 11.45 9.87
CA TYR A 189 -3.27 10.41 9.65
C TYR A 189 -4.57 10.96 9.04
N ASP A 190 -5.04 12.11 9.50
CA ASP A 190 -6.27 12.72 9.01
C ASP A 190 -6.11 13.24 7.58
N GLU A 191 -4.92 13.70 7.22
CA GLU A 191 -4.60 14.04 5.83
C GLU A 191 -4.58 12.80 4.94
N PHE A 192 -3.98 11.68 5.40
CA PHE A 192 -4.02 10.42 4.67
C PHE A 192 -5.46 9.97 4.41
N LYS A 193 -6.32 10.03 5.43
CA LYS A 193 -7.75 9.67 5.31
C LYS A 193 -8.46 10.54 4.28
N ARG A 194 -8.31 11.86 4.38
CA ARG A 194 -8.91 12.81 3.43
C ARG A 194 -8.41 12.58 2.00
N ASN A 195 -7.10 12.37 1.83
CA ASN A 195 -6.52 12.10 0.52
C ASN A 195 -7.11 10.84 -0.11
N ILE A 196 -7.14 9.72 0.63
CA ILE A 196 -7.70 8.46 0.13
C ILE A 196 -9.19 8.60 -0.18
N HIS A 197 -9.98 9.24 0.70
CA HIS A 197 -11.41 9.43 0.46
C HIS A 197 -11.69 10.32 -0.75
N ASN A 198 -10.87 11.35 -0.96
CA ASN A 198 -10.93 12.20 -2.15
C ASN A 198 -10.57 11.42 -3.42
N LEU A 199 -9.57 10.54 -3.38
CA LEU A 199 -9.18 9.71 -4.52
C LEU A 199 -10.28 8.68 -4.85
N PHE A 200 -10.74 7.95 -3.84
CA PHE A 200 -11.70 6.85 -3.91
C PHE A 200 -12.84 7.09 -2.90
N PRO A 201 -13.96 7.72 -3.31
CA PRO A 201 -15.05 8.07 -2.39
C PRO A 201 -15.85 6.86 -1.89
N VAL A 202 -15.77 5.74 -2.60
CA VAL A 202 -16.47 4.49 -2.27
C VAL A 202 -15.47 3.35 -2.23
N LEU A 203 -15.07 2.95 -1.03
CA LEU A 203 -14.19 1.82 -0.75
C LEU A 203 -14.97 0.66 -0.13
N ILE A 204 -14.66 -0.55 -0.56
CA ILE A 204 -15.25 -1.79 -0.02
C ILE A 204 -14.13 -2.77 0.31
N ASP A 205 -13.82 -2.94 1.60
CA ASP A 205 -12.90 -3.98 2.06
C ASP A 205 -13.68 -5.25 2.41
N THR A 206 -13.55 -6.26 1.56
CA THR A 206 -14.22 -7.55 1.70
C THR A 206 -13.87 -8.28 3.01
N LYS A 207 -12.71 -8.01 3.61
CA LYS A 207 -12.35 -8.57 4.93
C LYS A 207 -13.16 -7.97 6.06
N THR A 208 -13.48 -6.68 5.99
CA THR A 208 -14.37 -6.02 6.95
C THR A 208 -15.79 -6.54 6.80
N VAL A 209 -16.27 -6.63 5.55
CA VAL A 209 -17.62 -7.11 5.19
C VAL A 209 -17.84 -8.57 5.65
N THR A 210 -16.86 -9.44 5.42
CA THR A 210 -16.98 -10.85 5.84
C THR A 210 -17.04 -10.97 7.37
N LYS A 211 -16.13 -10.35 8.13
CA LYS A 211 -16.10 -10.42 9.62
C LYS A 211 -17.46 -10.13 10.29
N SER A 212 -18.28 -9.27 9.70
CA SER A 212 -19.59 -8.90 10.25
C SER A 212 -20.72 -9.79 9.75
N ILE A 213 -20.73 -10.16 8.46
CA ILE A 213 -21.72 -11.10 7.90
C ILE A 213 -21.63 -12.44 8.62
N TRP A 214 -20.42 -12.91 8.94
CA TRP A 214 -20.21 -14.09 9.77
C TRP A 214 -20.84 -13.94 11.16
N LYS A 215 -20.86 -12.76 11.79
CA LYS A 215 -21.54 -12.57 13.10
C LYS A 215 -23.05 -12.70 13.03
N VAL A 216 -23.67 -12.26 11.93
CA VAL A 216 -25.13 -12.40 11.71
C VAL A 216 -25.48 -13.86 11.43
N ARG A 217 -24.66 -14.54 10.62
CA ARG A 217 -24.86 -15.92 10.18
C ARG A 217 -24.44 -16.97 11.22
N CYS A 218 -23.57 -16.64 12.17
CA CYS A 218 -23.22 -17.50 13.31
C CYS A 218 -24.38 -17.74 14.30
N LYS A 219 -25.59 -17.20 14.05
CA LYS A 219 -26.83 -17.63 14.74
C LYS A 219 -27.58 -18.76 14.01
N GLY A 220 -27.13 -19.20 12.83
CA GLY A 220 -27.72 -20.30 12.07
C GLY A 220 -26.89 -20.67 10.84
N LEU A 221 -26.23 -21.84 10.91
CA LEU A 221 -25.60 -22.59 9.81
C LEU A 221 -24.31 -22.04 9.17
N TRP A 222 -23.30 -22.91 9.14
CA TRP A 222 -21.95 -22.69 8.62
C TRP A 222 -21.93 -22.70 7.09
N VAL A 223 -21.37 -21.66 6.45
CA VAL A 223 -20.86 -21.75 5.07
C VAL A 223 -19.53 -21.01 4.98
N PHE A 224 -18.47 -21.74 4.63
CA PHE A 224 -17.13 -21.22 4.39
C PHE A 224 -17.10 -20.34 3.14
N PHE A 225 -16.95 -19.03 3.31
CA PHE A 225 -16.47 -18.12 2.27
C PHE A 225 -14.93 -18.05 2.29
N GLY A 226 -14.30 -19.03 1.63
CA GLY A 226 -12.90 -18.93 1.19
C GLY A 226 -12.82 -18.22 -0.16
N LEU A 227 -11.68 -17.57 -0.43
CA LEU A 227 -11.37 -16.88 -1.69
C LEU A 227 -11.77 -17.73 -2.91
N LEU A 228 -12.52 -17.11 -3.83
CA LEU A 228 -12.95 -17.64 -5.13
C LEU A 228 -13.85 -18.89 -5.06
N VAL A 229 -15.12 -18.68 -5.38
CA VAL A 229 -16.12 -19.56 -6.00
C VAL A 229 -17.46 -19.33 -5.29
N PHE A 230 -18.37 -18.65 -6.00
CA PHE A 230 -19.80 -18.72 -5.72
C PHE A 230 -20.23 -20.17 -5.97
N PHE A 231 -20.08 -21.06 -4.99
CA PHE A 231 -20.88 -22.28 -4.99
C PHE A 231 -22.27 -21.85 -4.55
N PHE A 232 -23.17 -21.79 -5.53
CA PHE A 232 -24.61 -21.81 -5.30
C PHE A 232 -24.88 -22.92 -4.27
N CYS A 233 -25.41 -22.54 -3.11
CA CYS A 233 -26.05 -23.50 -2.25
C CYS A 233 -27.46 -23.64 -2.82
N ASP A 234 -27.78 -24.82 -3.36
CA ASP A 234 -29.11 -25.24 -3.79
C ASP A 234 -30.07 -25.35 -2.59
N ALA A 235 -30.26 -24.24 -1.87
CA ALA A 235 -31.36 -24.06 -0.95
C ALA A 235 -32.35 -23.13 -1.65
N VAL A 236 -33.52 -23.68 -1.96
CA VAL A 236 -34.67 -23.00 -2.56
C VAL A 236 -35.23 -21.98 -1.56
N GLU A 237 -34.50 -20.89 -1.34
CA GLU A 237 -35.02 -19.66 -0.75
C GLU A 237 -34.77 -18.56 -1.77
N ALA A 238 -35.81 -17.80 -2.09
CA ALA A 238 -35.76 -16.76 -3.12
C ALA A 238 -34.54 -15.86 -2.89
N ASP A 239 -33.61 -15.86 -3.85
CA ASP A 239 -32.38 -15.06 -3.78
C ASP A 239 -32.75 -13.62 -3.42
N PRO A 240 -32.21 -13.08 -2.31
CA PRO A 240 -32.49 -11.71 -1.92
C PRO A 240 -32.10 -10.76 -3.06
N SER A 241 -33.00 -9.82 -3.39
CA SER A 241 -32.74 -8.85 -4.46
C SER A 241 -31.42 -8.10 -4.21
N PHE A 242 -30.67 -7.76 -5.26
CA PHE A 242 -29.38 -7.05 -5.15
C PHE A 242 -29.44 -5.79 -4.27
N SER A 243 -30.61 -5.11 -4.25
CA SER A 243 -30.87 -3.95 -3.41
C SER A 243 -30.72 -4.23 -1.91
N GLN A 244 -31.05 -5.44 -1.44
CA GLN A 244 -30.90 -5.82 -0.03
C GLN A 244 -29.42 -5.94 0.37
N TYR A 245 -28.55 -6.41 -0.54
CA TYR A 245 -27.10 -6.43 -0.32
C TYR A 245 -26.52 -5.02 -0.24
N LEU A 246 -27.02 -4.07 -1.06
CA LEU A 246 -26.58 -2.68 -1.00
C LEU A 246 -26.87 -2.03 0.36
N THR A 247 -28.04 -2.31 0.95
CA THR A 247 -28.39 -1.83 2.29
C THR A 247 -27.44 -2.36 3.35
N VAL A 248 -27.10 -3.65 3.29
CA VAL A 248 -26.14 -4.25 4.24
C VAL A 248 -24.72 -3.70 4.03
N LEU A 249 -24.31 -3.49 2.78
CA LEU A 249 -22.99 -2.95 2.45
C LEU A 249 -22.81 -1.49 2.90
N ALA A 250 -23.90 -0.71 3.00
CA ALA A 250 -23.85 0.70 3.38
C ALA A 250 -23.11 0.95 4.70
N GLU A 251 -23.26 0.05 5.69
CA GLU A 251 -22.57 0.15 6.99
C GLU A 251 -21.04 -0.06 6.89
N TYR A 252 -20.55 -0.68 5.82
CA TYR A 252 -19.15 -1.05 5.62
C TYR A 252 -18.44 -0.21 4.57
N LEU A 253 -19.17 0.67 3.89
CA LEU A 253 -18.59 1.62 2.96
C LEU A 253 -17.51 2.44 3.67
N ASN A 254 -16.37 2.57 3.01
CA ASN A 254 -15.23 3.35 3.48
C ASN A 254 -14.60 2.84 4.79
N LYS A 255 -14.93 1.62 5.24
CA LYS A 255 -14.32 0.97 6.39
C LYS A 255 -13.32 -0.10 5.96
N VAL A 256 -12.03 0.24 6.00
CA VAL A 256 -10.93 -0.65 5.60
C VAL A 256 -10.39 -1.40 6.80
N ASN A 257 -10.11 -2.69 6.64
CA ASN A 257 -9.68 -3.54 7.74
C ASN A 257 -8.28 -3.12 8.25
N PHE A 258 -8.13 -2.97 9.56
CA PHE A 258 -6.83 -2.73 10.20
C PHE A 258 -6.39 -3.97 10.99
N ILE A 259 -5.25 -4.53 10.61
CA ILE A 259 -4.71 -5.74 11.25
C ILE A 259 -3.81 -5.34 12.41
N ARG A 260 -3.93 -6.05 13.54
CA ARG A 260 -3.03 -5.92 14.72
C ARG A 260 -3.00 -4.49 15.32
N GLY A 261 -4.11 -3.76 15.25
CA GLY A 261 -4.27 -2.44 15.85
C GLY A 261 -5.43 -2.35 16.84
N GLY A 262 -5.44 -1.26 17.62
CA GLY A 262 -6.45 -1.00 18.65
C GLY A 262 -7.88 -0.83 18.14
N VAL A 263 -8.02 -0.53 16.85
CA VAL A 263 -9.27 -0.47 16.10
C VAL A 263 -9.33 -1.60 15.08
N SER A 264 -10.53 -2.12 14.83
CA SER A 264 -10.75 -3.22 13.88
C SER A 264 -10.78 -2.77 12.42
N SER A 265 -11.09 -1.49 12.18
CA SER A 265 -11.19 -0.88 10.86
C SER A 265 -10.97 0.63 10.94
N ILE A 266 -10.43 1.20 9.87
CA ILE A 266 -10.29 2.64 9.64
C ILE A 266 -11.48 3.12 8.82
N ASN A 267 -12.14 4.19 9.25
CA ASN A 267 -13.25 4.82 8.53
C ASN A 267 -12.74 6.01 7.72
N PHE A 268 -12.58 5.87 6.41
CA PHE A 268 -12.07 6.93 5.54
C PHE A 268 -13.05 8.11 5.35
N SER A 269 -14.34 7.91 5.61
CA SER A 269 -15.38 8.94 5.43
C SER A 269 -15.70 9.77 6.68
N GLY A 270 -15.13 9.41 7.83
CA GLY A 270 -15.44 10.09 9.09
C GLY A 270 -14.58 9.60 10.25
N GLU A 271 -15.07 9.74 11.47
CA GLU A 271 -14.35 9.30 12.66
C GLU A 271 -14.20 7.78 12.75
N ASP A 272 -13.08 7.35 13.33
CA ASP A 272 -12.84 5.94 13.59
C ASP A 272 -13.64 5.48 14.82
N ALA A 273 -14.02 4.20 14.82
CA ALA A 273 -14.63 3.62 16.01
C ALA A 273 -13.62 3.68 17.17
N PRO A 274 -14.07 3.96 18.41
CA PRO A 274 -13.19 3.97 19.56
C PRO A 274 -12.50 2.61 19.73
N CYS A 275 -11.23 2.63 20.15
CA CYS A 275 -10.43 1.43 20.38
C CYS A 275 -11.21 0.42 21.24
N GLN A 276 -11.41 -0.78 20.68
CA GLN A 276 -12.05 -1.89 21.39
C GLN A 276 -11.02 -2.79 22.08
N HIS A 277 -9.75 -2.38 22.13
CA HIS A 277 -8.74 -3.11 22.86
C HIS A 277 -8.85 -2.87 24.36
N PRO A 278 -8.84 -3.95 25.16
CA PRO A 278 -8.72 -3.82 26.59
C PRO A 278 -7.45 -3.04 26.95
N PRO A 279 -7.46 -2.25 28.02
CA PRO A 279 -6.28 -1.53 28.43
C PRO A 279 -5.15 -2.51 28.73
N LEU A 280 -3.93 -2.14 28.33
CA LEU A 280 -2.72 -2.87 28.72
C LEU A 280 -2.65 -2.93 30.24
N LEU A 281 -2.21 -4.07 30.77
CA LEU A 281 -1.96 -4.22 32.20
C LEU A 281 -0.46 -4.21 32.45
N VAL A 282 -0.06 -3.66 33.59
CA VAL A 282 1.30 -3.77 34.11
C VAL A 282 1.28 -4.65 35.36
N VAL A 283 2.18 -5.63 35.39
CA VAL A 283 2.43 -6.51 36.53
C VAL A 283 3.72 -6.06 37.19
N HIS A 284 3.64 -5.67 38.46
CA HIS A 284 4.78 -5.42 39.32
C HIS A 284 5.04 -6.63 40.19
N VAL A 285 6.25 -7.18 40.08
CA VAL A 285 6.68 -8.32 40.87
C VAL A 285 7.32 -7.85 42.18
N LYS A 286 6.83 -8.37 43.30
CA LYS A 286 7.34 -8.11 44.65
C LYS A 286 7.76 -9.42 45.32
N GLY A 287 9.04 -9.53 45.66
CA GLY A 287 9.54 -10.67 46.44
C GLY A 287 9.51 -12.02 45.70
N TRP A 288 9.46 -12.01 44.37
CA TRP A 288 9.56 -13.22 43.55
C TRP A 288 10.79 -13.10 42.63
N PRO A 289 11.95 -13.66 43.04
CA PRO A 289 13.21 -13.46 42.33
C PRO A 289 13.23 -14.19 40.99
N GLU A 290 13.84 -13.55 39.99
CA GLU A 290 14.18 -14.10 38.67
C GLU A 290 13.02 -14.58 37.78
N LEU A 291 11.84 -13.96 37.86
CA LEU A 291 10.77 -14.31 36.94
C LEU A 291 11.11 -14.00 35.48
N ASN A 292 10.80 -14.97 34.62
CA ASN A 292 10.81 -14.82 33.18
C ASN A 292 9.37 -14.69 32.61
N GLU A 293 9.27 -14.26 31.35
CA GLU A 293 7.99 -14.02 30.68
C GLU A 293 7.13 -15.30 30.58
N ARG A 294 7.77 -16.47 30.48
CA ARG A 294 7.10 -17.77 30.39
C ARG A 294 6.41 -18.13 31.71
N GLN A 295 7.03 -17.86 32.83
CA GLN A 295 6.46 -18.09 34.17
C GLN A 295 5.27 -17.18 34.41
N ILE A 296 5.38 -15.89 34.08
CA ILE A 296 4.24 -14.96 34.10
C ILE A 296 3.11 -15.49 33.19
N TYR A 297 3.43 -15.92 31.97
CA TYR A 297 2.43 -16.46 31.06
C TYR A 297 1.73 -17.71 31.64
N GLN A 298 2.48 -18.62 32.27
CA GLN A 298 1.93 -19.82 32.90
C GLN A 298 0.99 -19.49 34.06
N GLU A 299 1.34 -18.50 34.89
CA GLU A 299 0.51 -18.03 36.00
C GLU A 299 -0.86 -17.54 35.51
N PHE A 300 -0.89 -16.71 34.47
CA PHE A 300 -2.14 -16.16 33.94
C PHE A 300 -2.89 -17.10 32.98
N LYS A 301 -2.26 -18.19 32.52
CA LYS A 301 -2.82 -19.13 31.53
C LYS A 301 -4.16 -19.72 31.97
N ALA A 302 -4.33 -19.95 33.28
CA ALA A 302 -5.57 -20.51 33.84
C ALA A 302 -6.75 -19.54 33.72
N LEU A 303 -6.49 -18.23 33.77
CA LEU A 303 -7.50 -17.22 33.56
C LEU A 303 -7.74 -17.02 32.07
N CYS A 304 -6.72 -16.56 31.33
CA CYS A 304 -6.83 -16.20 29.92
C CYS A 304 -5.48 -16.28 29.19
N ARG A 305 -5.50 -16.22 27.85
CA ARG A 305 -4.30 -16.04 27.04
C ARG A 305 -3.95 -14.56 26.97
N PHE A 306 -2.85 -14.18 27.62
CA PHE A 306 -2.25 -12.85 27.52
C PHE A 306 -0.97 -12.91 26.71
N ASP A 307 -0.71 -11.89 25.89
CA ASP A 307 0.63 -11.66 25.36
C ASP A 307 1.44 -10.94 26.44
N VAL A 308 2.54 -11.56 26.87
CA VAL A 308 3.40 -11.07 27.95
C VAL A 308 4.67 -10.51 27.33
N ARG A 309 5.06 -9.29 27.74
CA ARG A 309 6.38 -8.73 27.42
C ARG A 309 7.02 -8.16 28.67
N ARG A 310 8.33 -8.38 28.82
CA ARG A 310 9.09 -7.74 29.89
C ARG A 310 9.26 -6.25 29.61
N LEU A 311 8.97 -5.43 30.62
CA LEU A 311 9.14 -3.98 30.57
C LEU A 311 10.40 -3.54 31.32
N SER A 312 10.71 -4.17 32.46
CA SER A 312 11.93 -3.94 33.24
C SER A 312 12.29 -5.18 34.07
N LYS A 313 13.28 -5.08 34.96
CA LYS A 313 13.72 -6.22 35.80
C LYS A 313 12.54 -6.84 36.58
N ASN A 314 11.65 -6.01 37.12
CA ASN A 314 10.53 -6.42 37.99
C ASN A 314 9.14 -6.05 37.43
N GLN A 315 9.04 -5.68 36.15
CA GLN A 315 7.78 -5.28 35.54
C GLN A 315 7.53 -5.98 34.21
N PHE A 316 6.28 -6.36 33.99
CA PHE A 316 5.81 -6.99 32.77
C PHE A 316 4.55 -6.28 32.27
N ILE A 317 4.38 -6.23 30.95
CA ILE A 317 3.15 -5.79 30.31
C ILE A 317 2.36 -7.02 29.88
N LEU A 318 1.06 -7.01 30.16
CA LEU A 318 0.10 -7.99 29.65
C LEU A 318 -0.84 -7.31 28.67
N LEU A 319 -0.98 -7.89 27.49
CA LEU A 319 -2.00 -7.53 26.51
C LEU A 319 -3.10 -8.59 26.51
N ALA A 320 -4.33 -8.15 26.80
CA ALA A 320 -5.50 -9.00 26.83
C ALA A 320 -6.29 -8.91 25.52
N SER A 321 -6.90 -10.02 25.11
CA SER A 321 -7.79 -10.02 23.94
C SER A 321 -9.22 -9.57 24.25
N LYS A 322 -9.68 -9.69 25.51
CA LYS A 322 -11.06 -9.34 25.92
C LYS A 322 -11.09 -8.50 27.20
N PHE A 323 -12.07 -7.60 27.31
CA PHE A 323 -12.27 -6.77 28.51
C PHE A 323 -12.66 -7.60 29.75
N LYS A 324 -13.32 -8.74 29.57
CA LYS A 324 -13.67 -9.66 30.66
C LYS A 324 -12.41 -10.17 31.36
N ASP A 325 -11.41 -10.53 30.57
CA ASP A 325 -10.12 -11.07 31.02
C ASP A 325 -9.37 -10.05 31.89
N VAL A 326 -9.36 -8.79 31.45
CA VAL A 326 -8.81 -7.67 32.24
C VAL A 326 -9.52 -7.52 33.58
N ARG A 327 -10.86 -7.55 33.59
CA ARG A 327 -11.64 -7.43 34.83
C ARG A 327 -11.41 -8.59 35.79
N LEU A 328 -11.31 -9.83 35.28
CA LEU A 328 -11.02 -11.01 36.08
C LEU A 328 -9.65 -10.92 36.72
N VAL A 329 -8.61 -10.62 35.94
CA VAL A 329 -7.24 -10.49 36.46
C VAL A 329 -7.12 -9.39 37.52
N LEU A 330 -7.71 -8.21 37.27
CA LEU A 330 -7.69 -7.12 38.25
C LEU A 330 -8.44 -7.45 39.55
N ARG A 331 -9.47 -8.31 39.47
CA ARG A 331 -10.23 -8.75 40.65
C ARG A 331 -9.48 -9.83 41.42
N ASP A 332 -9.05 -10.88 40.73
CA ASP A 332 -8.53 -12.10 41.35
C ASP A 332 -7.10 -11.87 41.91
N TYR A 333 -6.31 -10.98 41.29
CA TYR A 333 -4.96 -10.63 41.77
C TYR A 333 -4.91 -9.34 42.59
N LYS A 334 -6.05 -8.80 43.03
CA LYS A 334 -6.10 -7.55 43.81
C LYS A 334 -5.29 -7.61 45.10
N HIS A 335 -5.24 -8.79 45.73
CA HIS A 335 -4.59 -9.05 47.02
C HIS A 335 -3.48 -10.09 46.92
N HIS A 336 -2.91 -10.32 45.72
CA HIS A 336 -1.89 -11.33 45.54
C HIS A 336 -0.58 -10.95 46.25
N PRO A 337 0.07 -11.86 47.00
CA PRO A 337 1.22 -11.54 47.85
C PRO A 337 2.44 -11.06 47.06
N HIS A 338 2.65 -11.61 45.87
CA HIS A 338 3.88 -11.37 45.07
C HIS A 338 3.67 -10.55 43.80
N LEU A 339 2.43 -10.31 43.38
CA LEU A 339 2.12 -9.71 42.08
C LEU A 339 1.12 -8.59 42.30
N ARG A 340 1.46 -7.37 41.86
CA ARG A 340 0.54 -6.24 41.86
C ARG A 340 0.22 -5.86 40.43
N ILE A 341 -1.06 -5.95 40.06
CA ILE A 341 -1.51 -5.69 38.69
C ILE A 341 -2.29 -4.38 38.66
N SER A 342 -2.03 -3.57 37.63
CA SER A 342 -2.77 -2.32 37.40
C SER A 342 -2.84 -1.98 35.91
N ILE A 343 -3.70 -1.02 35.56
CA ILE A 343 -3.78 -0.51 34.19
C ILE A 343 -2.48 0.23 33.85
N TYR A 344 -1.88 -0.10 32.71
CA TYR A 344 -0.69 0.57 32.22
C TYR A 344 -1.01 2.02 31.84
N ARG A 345 -0.19 2.97 32.30
CA ARG A 345 -0.28 4.40 32.00
C ARG A 345 1.07 4.86 31.47
N HIS A 346 1.12 5.35 30.24
CA HIS A 346 2.38 5.70 29.56
C HIS A 346 3.27 6.63 30.38
N TRP A 347 2.73 7.72 30.93
CA TRP A 347 3.51 8.70 31.68
C TRP A 347 4.02 8.21 33.05
N ARG A 348 3.42 7.15 33.65
CA ARG A 348 3.84 6.59 34.95
C ARG A 348 4.73 5.37 34.82
N HIS A 349 4.57 4.60 33.74
CA HIS A 349 5.16 3.27 33.63
C HIS A 349 6.15 3.15 32.47
N SER A 350 6.26 4.15 31.59
CA SER A 350 7.28 4.14 30.53
C SER A 350 8.69 4.24 31.13
N PRO A 351 9.62 3.33 30.80
CA PRO A 351 11.02 3.40 31.25
C PRO A 351 11.69 4.72 30.86
N HIS A 352 11.36 5.26 29.68
CA HIS A 352 11.93 6.50 29.17
C HIS A 352 11.44 7.75 29.91
N VAL A 353 10.19 7.74 30.40
CA VAL A 353 9.61 8.88 31.12
C VAL A 353 9.99 8.84 32.61
N ASN A 354 10.06 7.65 33.21
CA ASN A 354 10.51 7.49 34.60
C ASN A 354 11.97 7.94 34.79
N CYS A 355 12.82 7.76 33.77
CA CYS A 355 14.22 8.22 33.79
C CYS A 355 14.35 9.76 33.82
N LEU A 356 13.31 10.50 33.45
CA LEU A 356 13.30 11.97 33.42
C LEU A 356 12.62 12.60 34.66
N LEU A 357 11.95 11.78 35.48
CA LEU A 357 11.17 12.20 36.66
C LEU A 357 11.74 11.68 37.98
N GLN A 358 12.84 10.92 37.93
CA GLN A 358 13.70 10.57 39.07
C GLN A 358 14.92 11.48 39.05
#